data_AF-A0A5D0WJR3-F1
#
_entry.id   AF-A0A5D0WJR3-F1
#
_cell.length_a   1.000
_cell.length_b   1.000
_cell.length_c   1.000
_cell.angle_alpha   90.00
_cell.angle_beta   90.00
_cell.angle_gamma   90.00
#
_symmetry.space_group_name_H-M   'P 1'
#
loop_
_entity.id
_entity.type
_entity.pdbx_description
1 polymer ?
#
loop_
_entity_poly.entity_id
_entity_poly.type
_entity_poly.pdbx_seq_one_letter_code
_entity_poly.pdbx_strand_id
1 'polypeptide(L)'
;MLRLRAMRITLIGLFGLVLLLAMMPHISRVSAEDNSTQTENAVTADSVERVATSERTVNAMMGCSYRTHVQNVGWQSFVSNGAMSGTEGQGLRLEGIEVNLENVNGDVGIEYTTHVQNIGWQNYAKNGAMSGTSGQSLRLEAIKIRLIGAGAENYDVYYQVHAQNFGWLDWAKNDASAGTEGFGLRLEGIRIMVVPKGDPAPGATDRPFVTTNTQSTYRTHIQNIGWQGWQKNGEMSGTTGQNLRLEAIEIINENLESNVGFEYQTHVQNLGWQGWKEDGELSGTANQGLRLEGIKIRLTGANANLFDVYYEAYVEGFGWMPWVMNGESAGTEGLGLRLEGIKIIVQLKGLPIPDNTANELGSLAQLVNKNHHIPADYVPDDLVWVNLPSTRDTQLRADAAEQLIQLFNGASAQGLTLYCNSGYRSYATQAALYQWNVEMYGVAGAELVSARPGMSEHQLGLAMDVTSATVDFDLVESFGATAEGQFIRDHAHEYGFIVRYPQGKTNITGYAYEPWHLRYLGVPVATAIYNSGKTMEEFYGIY
;
A
#
# COMPACT_ATOMS: atom_id res chain seq x y z
N MET A 1 16.90 1.29 55.81
CA MET A 1 17.83 0.52 54.94
C MET A 1 17.82 1.16 53.57
N LEU A 2 18.80 2.04 53.32
CA LEU A 2 19.00 2.79 52.07
C LEU A 2 20.39 2.39 51.57
N ARG A 3 20.53 1.91 50.32
CA ARG A 3 21.84 1.66 49.70
C ARG A 3 22.14 2.78 48.70
N LEU A 4 23.06 3.66 49.07
CA LEU A 4 23.73 4.61 48.17
C LEU A 4 24.61 3.84 47.15
N ARG A 5 24.53 4.22 45.88
CA ARG A 5 25.54 3.88 44.85
C ARG A 5 26.44 5.09 44.63
N ALA A 6 27.75 4.82 44.67
CA ALA A 6 28.81 5.80 44.61
C ALA A 6 29.17 6.22 43.18
N MET A 7 29.46 7.51 43.06
CA MET A 7 30.04 8.23 41.94
C MET A 7 31.54 7.88 41.81
N ARG A 8 32.06 7.73 40.59
CA ARG A 8 33.49 7.88 40.29
C ARG A 8 33.66 8.69 39.00
N ILE A 9 34.30 9.86 39.16
CA ILE A 9 34.84 10.75 38.14
C ILE A 9 36.35 10.79 38.36
N THR A 10 37.15 10.64 37.30
CA THR A 10 38.49 11.23 36.99
C THR A 10 39.17 10.38 35.89
N LEU A 11 40.01 10.83 34.96
CA LEU A 11 40.42 12.15 34.43
C LEU A 11 41.30 11.86 33.18
N ILE A 12 41.12 12.66 32.12
CA ILE A 12 42.06 13.19 31.09
C ILE A 12 43.43 12.51 30.85
N GLY A 13 43.75 12.28 29.57
CA GLY A 13 45.12 12.15 29.04
C GLY A 13 45.19 12.43 27.52
N LEU A 14 46.04 13.39 27.13
CA LEU A 14 46.27 13.96 25.79
C LEU A 14 47.59 13.41 25.18
N PHE A 15 47.82 13.67 23.87
CA PHE A 15 49.02 13.42 23.01
C PHE A 15 49.12 12.03 22.36
N GLY A 16 49.56 11.86 21.10
CA GLY A 16 50.12 12.78 20.11
C GLY A 16 50.47 12.02 18.81
N LEU A 17 50.50 12.77 17.70
CA LEU A 17 50.83 12.38 16.33
C LEU A 17 52.35 12.33 16.11
N VAL A 18 52.93 11.25 15.56
CA VAL A 18 54.24 11.29 14.87
C VAL A 18 54.30 10.28 13.71
N LEU A 19 54.66 10.83 12.56
CA LEU A 19 55.05 10.23 11.29
C LEU A 19 56.52 9.76 11.37
N LEU A 20 56.91 8.59 10.82
CA LEU A 20 58.30 8.40 10.39
C LEU A 20 58.48 7.34 9.29
N LEU A 21 59.15 7.79 8.23
CA LEU A 21 59.79 7.09 7.12
C LEU A 21 60.68 5.91 7.56
N ALA A 22 60.74 4.86 6.74
CA ALA A 22 61.83 3.89 6.74
C ALA A 22 62.47 3.79 5.33
N MET A 23 63.80 3.81 5.35
CA MET A 23 64.72 4.05 4.24
C MET A 23 64.96 2.84 3.34
N MET A 24 65.32 3.12 2.08
CA MET A 24 66.08 2.24 1.18
C MET A 24 67.54 2.10 1.64
N PRO A 25 68.29 1.08 1.16
CA PRO A 25 69.73 1.16 1.01
C PRO A 25 70.17 1.30 -0.45
N HIS A 26 71.02 2.32 -0.63
CA HIS A 26 72.03 2.59 -1.64
C HIS A 26 72.63 1.43 -2.45
N ILE A 27 72.82 1.68 -3.76
CA ILE A 27 74.10 1.44 -4.45
C ILE A 27 74.48 2.73 -5.23
N SER A 28 75.71 3.19 -5.01
CA SER A 28 76.45 4.27 -5.70
C SER A 28 77.16 3.72 -6.95
N ARG A 29 77.73 4.40 -7.95
CA ARG A 29 78.09 5.80 -8.28
C ARG A 29 78.72 5.78 -9.72
N VAL A 30 78.73 6.94 -10.42
CA VAL A 30 79.78 7.44 -11.38
C VAL A 30 79.80 6.79 -12.80
N SER A 31 79.99 7.46 -13.96
CA SER A 31 80.56 8.76 -14.35
C SER A 31 79.90 9.39 -15.61
N ALA A 32 80.09 10.71 -15.80
CA ALA A 32 80.09 11.44 -17.08
C ALA A 32 81.28 10.98 -17.97
N GLU A 33 81.51 11.32 -19.24
CA GLU A 33 81.22 12.50 -20.05
C GLU A 33 81.65 12.21 -21.53
N ASP A 34 81.12 13.00 -22.47
CA ASP A 34 81.71 13.48 -23.74
C ASP A 34 81.86 12.65 -25.06
N ASN A 35 80.98 13.03 -26.01
CA ASN A 35 81.24 13.75 -27.27
C ASN A 35 81.62 13.05 -28.62
N SER A 36 80.81 13.44 -29.63
CA SER A 36 81.07 13.65 -31.06
C SER A 36 81.23 12.47 -32.02
N THR A 37 80.33 12.38 -33.01
CA THR A 37 80.60 12.89 -34.38
C THR A 37 79.34 12.89 -35.25
N GLN A 38 79.20 13.97 -36.02
CA GLN A 38 78.15 14.25 -37.00
C GLN A 38 78.40 13.52 -38.33
N THR A 39 77.33 13.24 -39.08
CA THR A 39 77.26 13.54 -40.53
C THR A 39 75.81 13.76 -40.95
N GLU A 40 75.55 14.90 -41.59
CA GLU A 40 74.29 15.31 -42.23
C GLU A 40 74.01 14.55 -43.53
N ASN A 41 72.73 14.39 -43.89
CA ASN A 41 72.19 14.87 -45.17
C ASN A 41 70.65 14.78 -45.21
N ALA A 42 70.05 15.81 -45.79
CA ALA A 42 68.63 16.19 -45.73
C ALA A 42 67.76 15.53 -46.84
N VAL A 43 66.46 15.93 -46.82
CA VAL A 43 65.43 15.83 -47.91
C VAL A 43 64.66 14.50 -47.88
N THR A 44 63.33 14.37 -47.83
CA THR A 44 62.15 15.23 -48.12
C THR A 44 60.92 14.66 -47.39
N ALA A 45 59.93 15.51 -47.12
CA ALA A 45 58.56 15.09 -46.84
C ALA A 45 57.93 14.43 -48.07
N ASP A 46 57.37 13.23 -47.90
CA ASP A 46 56.03 12.79 -48.32
C ASP A 46 55.97 11.25 -48.23
N SER A 47 54.79 10.72 -47.93
CA SER A 47 54.42 9.29 -47.92
C SER A 47 54.99 8.39 -46.80
N VAL A 48 54.33 8.35 -45.64
CA VAL A 48 53.81 7.09 -45.07
C VAL A 48 52.51 7.40 -44.32
N GLU A 49 51.42 7.29 -45.07
CA GLU A 49 50.08 7.09 -44.57
C GLU A 49 50.01 5.72 -43.86
N ARG A 50 49.16 5.64 -42.82
CA ARG A 50 48.68 4.43 -42.12
C ARG A 50 49.67 3.77 -41.15
N VAL A 51 49.50 4.09 -39.87
CA VAL A 51 48.96 3.20 -38.82
C VAL A 51 49.23 3.89 -37.48
N ALA A 52 48.18 4.45 -36.85
CA ALA A 52 48.02 4.56 -35.39
C ALA A 52 46.90 5.55 -35.02
N THR A 53 45.65 5.28 -35.40
CA THR A 53 44.47 5.78 -34.68
C THR A 53 43.33 4.77 -34.81
N SER A 54 43.47 3.60 -34.19
CA SER A 54 42.28 2.85 -33.78
C SER A 54 41.95 3.28 -32.35
N GLU A 55 41.35 4.46 -32.24
CA GLU A 55 40.48 4.75 -31.11
C GLU A 55 39.44 3.62 -31.07
N ARG A 56 39.38 2.92 -29.94
CA ARG A 56 38.23 2.07 -29.62
C ARG A 56 37.00 2.97 -29.61
N THR A 57 36.20 2.92 -30.66
CA THR A 57 34.78 3.26 -30.59
C THR A 57 34.15 2.33 -29.56
N VAL A 58 33.86 2.85 -28.37
CA VAL A 58 32.95 2.21 -27.43
C VAL A 58 31.60 2.23 -28.13
N ASN A 59 31.14 1.08 -28.61
CA ASN A 59 29.76 0.96 -29.08
C ASN A 59 28.87 1.24 -27.86
N ALA A 60 28.21 2.40 -27.83
CA ALA A 60 27.33 2.75 -26.73
C ALA A 60 26.20 1.72 -26.67
N MET A 61 26.02 1.05 -25.53
CA MET A 61 24.94 0.06 -25.37
C MET A 61 23.58 0.75 -25.52
N MET A 62 22.61 0.01 -26.06
CA MET A 62 21.24 0.51 -26.21
C MET A 62 20.68 0.85 -24.82
N GLY A 63 20.06 2.02 -24.72
CA GLY A 63 19.48 2.53 -23.48
C GLY A 63 18.13 3.18 -23.74
N CYS A 64 17.66 3.98 -22.79
CA CYS A 64 16.49 4.81 -22.96
C CYS A 64 16.72 6.23 -22.45
N SER A 65 15.91 7.16 -22.95
CA SER A 65 15.68 8.46 -22.32
C SER A 65 14.21 8.73 -22.14
N TYR A 66 13.87 9.38 -21.05
CA TYR A 66 12.49 9.60 -20.64
C TYR A 66 12.34 10.86 -19.82
N ARG A 67 11.12 11.37 -19.76
CA ARG A 67 10.73 12.49 -18.91
C ARG A 67 9.29 12.35 -18.46
N THR A 68 8.96 13.04 -17.38
CA THR A 68 7.62 13.07 -16.80
C THR A 68 7.06 14.48 -16.73
N HIS A 69 5.73 14.60 -16.85
CA HIS A 69 4.98 15.80 -16.53
C HIS A 69 4.57 15.76 -15.06
N VAL A 70 5.04 16.71 -14.26
CA VAL A 70 4.81 16.76 -12.81
C VAL A 70 3.83 17.90 -12.49
N GLN A 71 2.88 17.64 -11.60
CA GLN A 71 1.94 18.65 -11.10
C GLN A 71 2.68 19.94 -10.69
N ASN A 72 2.14 21.09 -11.11
CA ASN A 72 2.65 22.45 -10.82
C ASN A 72 4.07 22.75 -11.35
N VAL A 73 4.75 21.79 -11.97
CA VAL A 73 6.10 21.96 -12.53
C VAL A 73 6.06 21.87 -14.06
N GLY A 74 5.24 20.98 -14.60
CA GLY A 74 5.15 20.69 -16.02
C GLY A 74 6.14 19.60 -16.46
N TRP A 75 6.48 19.59 -17.75
CA TRP A 75 7.45 18.66 -18.33
C TRP A 75 8.87 18.95 -17.82
N GLN A 76 9.50 17.93 -17.23
CA GLN A 76 10.90 17.99 -16.85
C GLN A 76 11.82 17.69 -18.06
N SER A 77 13.13 17.91 -17.86
CA SER A 77 14.15 17.51 -18.83
C SER A 77 14.24 15.99 -18.98
N PHE A 78 14.65 15.52 -20.16
CA PHE A 78 14.94 14.10 -20.37
C PHE A 78 16.10 13.65 -19.47
N VAL A 79 15.91 12.48 -18.85
CA VAL A 79 16.95 11.74 -18.13
C VAL A 79 17.27 10.46 -18.88
N SER A 80 18.47 9.93 -18.66
CA SER A 80 18.95 8.71 -19.32
C SER A 80 18.72 7.46 -18.48
N ASN A 81 19.00 6.30 -19.08
CA ASN A 81 18.96 4.95 -18.51
C ASN A 81 19.28 4.92 -17.00
N GLY A 82 18.29 4.51 -16.18
CA GLY A 82 18.39 4.34 -14.73
C GLY A 82 18.26 5.61 -13.87
N ALA A 83 18.33 6.81 -14.45
CA ALA A 83 18.22 8.06 -13.69
C ALA A 83 16.76 8.41 -13.36
N MET A 84 16.49 8.98 -12.18
CA MET A 84 15.11 9.31 -11.78
C MET A 84 14.52 10.45 -12.63
N SER A 85 13.29 10.27 -13.12
CA SER A 85 12.40 11.35 -13.57
C SER A 85 11.24 11.51 -12.59
N GLY A 86 10.83 12.75 -12.30
CA GLY A 86 9.77 13.07 -11.35
C GLY A 86 10.28 13.73 -10.07
N THR A 87 9.60 13.43 -8.95
CA THR A 87 9.92 13.86 -7.59
C THR A 87 9.86 12.66 -6.64
N GLU A 88 10.40 12.83 -5.44
CA GLU A 88 10.37 11.81 -4.39
C GLU A 88 10.00 12.48 -3.07
N GLY A 89 8.86 12.09 -2.49
CA GLY A 89 8.40 12.56 -1.18
C GLY A 89 7.90 14.01 -1.16
N GLN A 90 7.70 14.63 -2.33
CA GLN A 90 7.24 16.02 -2.44
C GLN A 90 5.72 16.14 -2.55
N GLY A 91 5.00 15.03 -2.66
CA GLY A 91 3.55 15.05 -2.80
C GLY A 91 3.03 15.46 -4.17
N LEU A 92 3.91 15.62 -5.17
CA LEU A 92 3.55 16.05 -6.52
C LEU A 92 3.29 14.84 -7.42
N ARG A 93 2.07 14.73 -7.94
CA ARG A 93 1.71 13.65 -8.86
C ARG A 93 2.41 13.78 -10.21
N LEU A 94 2.76 12.64 -10.80
CA LEU A 94 2.99 12.52 -12.23
C LEU A 94 1.64 12.57 -12.95
N GLU A 95 1.60 13.23 -14.10
CA GLU A 95 0.39 13.35 -14.94
C GLU A 95 0.61 12.72 -16.33
N GLY A 96 1.85 12.66 -16.82
CA GLY A 96 2.20 12.05 -18.09
C GLY A 96 3.67 11.67 -18.21
N ILE A 97 3.99 10.84 -19.20
CA ILE A 97 5.34 10.33 -19.47
C ILE A 97 5.62 10.21 -20.97
N GLU A 98 6.87 10.45 -21.35
CA GLU A 98 7.43 10.15 -22.67
C GLU A 98 8.69 9.30 -22.51
N VAL A 99 8.83 8.24 -23.32
CA VAL A 99 9.97 7.32 -23.28
C VAL A 99 10.46 7.06 -24.70
N ASN A 100 11.77 7.23 -24.92
CA ASN A 100 12.49 6.95 -26.15
C ASN A 100 13.59 5.91 -25.91
N LEU A 101 14.01 5.22 -26.96
CA LEU A 101 15.23 4.42 -26.94
C LEU A 101 16.41 5.23 -27.47
N GLU A 102 17.60 4.96 -26.92
CA GLU A 102 18.87 5.56 -27.32
C GLU A 102 19.82 4.50 -27.85
N ASN A 103 20.67 4.86 -28.81
CA ASN A 103 21.63 3.95 -29.45
C ASN A 103 20.96 2.68 -30.01
N VAL A 104 19.78 2.84 -30.60
CA VAL A 104 19.00 1.73 -31.17
C VAL A 104 19.80 1.04 -32.26
N ASN A 105 19.97 -0.27 -32.12
CA ASN A 105 20.59 -1.12 -33.12
C ASN A 105 19.60 -2.22 -33.53
N GLY A 106 19.22 -2.23 -34.81
CA GLY A 106 18.21 -3.13 -35.36
C GLY A 106 16.78 -2.60 -35.22
N ASP A 107 15.81 -3.48 -35.44
CA ASP A 107 14.37 -3.18 -35.32
C ASP A 107 13.91 -3.34 -33.87
N VAL A 108 14.15 -2.30 -33.06
CA VAL A 108 13.67 -2.24 -31.67
C VAL A 108 12.92 -0.93 -31.44
N GLY A 109 11.72 -1.03 -30.88
CA GLY A 109 10.92 0.08 -30.39
C GLY A 109 10.51 -0.12 -28.93
N ILE A 110 9.91 0.91 -28.35
CA ILE A 110 9.38 0.88 -26.99
C ILE A 110 7.92 1.31 -26.99
N GLU A 111 7.09 0.55 -26.29
CA GLU A 111 5.69 0.86 -26.03
C GLU A 111 5.45 0.95 -24.53
N TYR A 112 4.55 1.86 -24.13
CA TYR A 112 4.19 2.03 -22.73
C TYR A 112 2.76 2.54 -22.59
N THR A 113 2.12 2.17 -21.49
CA THR A 113 0.79 2.64 -21.11
C THR A 113 0.74 2.97 -19.63
N THR A 114 -0.10 3.92 -19.26
CA THR A 114 -0.33 4.35 -17.87
C THR A 114 -1.77 4.09 -17.44
N HIS A 115 -1.94 3.70 -16.18
CA HIS A 115 -3.22 3.74 -15.47
C HIS A 115 -3.43 5.14 -14.91
N VAL A 116 -4.50 5.81 -15.32
CA VAL A 116 -4.81 7.20 -14.94
C VAL A 116 -6.06 7.25 -14.07
N GLN A 117 -6.04 8.09 -13.03
CA GLN A 117 -7.18 8.34 -12.17
C GLN A 117 -8.48 8.54 -12.97
N ASN A 118 -9.53 7.82 -12.59
CA ASN A 118 -10.87 7.84 -13.18
C ASN A 118 -10.96 7.45 -14.67
N ILE A 119 -9.85 7.03 -15.30
CA ILE A 119 -9.81 6.60 -16.71
C ILE A 119 -9.40 5.12 -16.80
N GLY A 120 -8.47 4.68 -15.95
CA GLY A 120 -7.90 3.35 -15.99
C GLY A 120 -6.71 3.26 -16.95
N TRP A 121 -6.37 2.04 -17.36
CA TRP A 121 -5.33 1.76 -18.35
C TRP A 121 -5.69 2.34 -19.72
N GLN A 122 -4.79 3.14 -20.29
CA GLN A 122 -4.97 3.75 -21.61
C GLN A 122 -4.41 2.86 -22.73
N ASN A 123 -4.58 3.29 -23.98
CA ASN A 123 -3.89 2.69 -25.12
C ASN A 123 -2.36 2.87 -25.00
N TYR A 124 -1.60 1.91 -25.52
CA TYR A 124 -0.15 2.02 -25.59
C TYR A 124 0.29 3.22 -26.44
N ALA A 125 1.12 4.07 -25.86
CA ALA A 125 1.94 5.04 -26.56
C ALA A 125 3.26 4.38 -27.01
N LYS A 126 3.93 4.99 -27.98
CA LYS A 126 5.14 4.44 -28.60
C LYS A 126 6.18 5.53 -28.88
N ASN A 127 7.45 5.20 -28.68
CA ASN A 127 8.62 5.97 -29.13
C ASN A 127 8.47 7.51 -28.96
N GLY A 128 8.39 7.96 -27.72
CA GLY A 128 8.33 9.39 -27.37
C GLY A 128 6.94 10.00 -27.42
N ALA A 129 5.90 9.29 -27.88
CA ALA A 129 4.52 9.76 -27.76
C ALA A 129 4.06 9.80 -26.30
N MET A 130 3.31 10.82 -25.90
CA MET A 130 2.84 10.93 -24.51
C MET A 130 1.89 9.78 -24.12
N SER A 131 2.09 9.21 -22.93
CA SER A 131 1.09 8.43 -22.20
C SER A 131 0.69 9.18 -20.92
N GLY A 132 -0.59 9.15 -20.54
CA GLY A 132 -1.15 9.93 -19.45
C GLY A 132 -2.03 11.10 -19.91
N THR A 133 -2.07 12.16 -19.10
CA THR A 133 -2.80 13.40 -19.38
C THR A 133 -1.91 14.63 -19.18
N SER A 134 -2.23 15.71 -19.89
CA SER A 134 -1.58 17.00 -19.71
C SER A 134 -2.66 18.07 -19.54
N GLY A 135 -2.55 18.88 -18.48
CA GLY A 135 -3.51 19.97 -18.20
C GLY A 135 -4.88 19.53 -17.68
N GLN A 136 -5.09 18.24 -17.39
CA GLN A 136 -6.35 17.70 -16.86
C GLN A 136 -6.31 17.48 -15.34
N SER A 137 -5.16 17.68 -14.70
CA SER A 137 -4.95 17.46 -13.27
C SER A 137 -5.23 16.04 -12.78
N LEU A 138 -5.12 15.03 -13.66
CA LEU A 138 -5.29 13.62 -13.31
C LEU A 138 -3.93 12.96 -13.05
N ARG A 139 -3.83 12.24 -11.93
CA ARG A 139 -2.61 11.50 -11.56
C ARG A 139 -2.45 10.21 -12.36
N LEU A 140 -1.20 9.86 -12.65
CA LEU A 140 -0.80 8.51 -12.98
C LEU A 140 -0.79 7.67 -11.69
N GLU A 141 -1.22 6.42 -11.77
CA GLU A 141 -1.29 5.48 -10.64
C GLU A 141 -0.43 4.23 -10.89
N ALA A 142 -0.31 3.80 -12.15
CA ALA A 142 0.54 2.69 -12.57
C ALA A 142 1.04 2.83 -14.02
N ILE A 143 2.02 2.02 -14.41
CA ILE A 143 2.61 1.99 -15.76
C ILE A 143 3.00 0.56 -16.18
N LYS A 144 2.91 0.27 -17.48
CA LYS A 144 3.49 -0.89 -18.16
C LYS A 144 4.39 -0.41 -19.29
N ILE A 145 5.54 -1.05 -19.47
CA ILE A 145 6.53 -0.74 -20.51
C ILE A 145 7.04 -2.04 -21.12
N ARG A 146 7.04 -2.12 -22.46
CA ARG A 146 7.58 -3.25 -23.21
C ARG A 146 8.44 -2.80 -24.40
N LEU A 147 9.36 -3.67 -24.79
CA LEU A 147 10.10 -3.54 -26.04
C LEU A 147 9.37 -4.30 -27.16
N ILE A 148 9.43 -3.78 -28.37
CA ILE A 148 8.77 -4.34 -29.57
C ILE A 148 9.73 -4.34 -30.77
N GLY A 149 9.37 -5.05 -31.84
CA GLY A 149 10.20 -5.19 -33.05
C GLY A 149 11.05 -6.45 -33.02
N ALA A 150 11.58 -6.84 -34.18
CA ALA A 150 12.30 -8.11 -34.33
C ALA A 150 13.57 -8.22 -33.45
N GLY A 151 14.20 -7.09 -33.11
CA GLY A 151 15.39 -7.06 -32.26
C GLY A 151 15.12 -7.07 -30.75
N ALA A 152 13.85 -6.91 -30.32
CA ALA A 152 13.49 -6.76 -28.91
C ALA A 152 13.83 -7.99 -28.04
N GLU A 153 13.91 -9.18 -28.64
CA GLU A 153 14.30 -10.40 -27.94
C GLU A 153 15.71 -10.37 -27.34
N ASN A 154 16.56 -9.45 -27.83
CA ASN A 154 17.94 -9.27 -27.38
C ASN A 154 18.08 -8.37 -26.15
N TYR A 155 16.97 -7.85 -25.63
CA TYR A 155 16.97 -6.88 -24.54
C TYR A 155 15.84 -7.13 -23.53
N ASP A 156 16.02 -6.57 -22.34
CA ASP A 156 15.01 -6.46 -21.31
C ASP A 156 14.85 -4.98 -20.91
N VAL A 157 13.62 -4.58 -20.57
CA VAL A 157 13.33 -3.29 -19.95
C VAL A 157 12.89 -3.51 -18.50
N TYR A 158 13.57 -2.85 -17.58
CA TYR A 158 13.23 -2.79 -16.16
C TYR A 158 12.77 -1.39 -15.78
N TYR A 159 11.77 -1.29 -14.93
CA TYR A 159 11.27 -0.01 -14.45
C TYR A 159 10.67 -0.13 -13.06
N GLN A 160 10.82 0.91 -12.25
CA GLN A 160 10.19 1.02 -10.93
C GLN A 160 9.63 2.42 -10.74
N VAL A 161 8.64 2.55 -9.87
CA VAL A 161 7.96 3.80 -9.60
C VAL A 161 7.93 4.11 -8.11
N HIS A 162 8.01 5.40 -7.77
CA HIS A 162 7.73 5.88 -6.43
C HIS A 162 6.24 6.17 -6.32
N ALA A 163 5.51 5.31 -5.62
CA ALA A 163 4.08 5.46 -5.38
C ALA A 163 3.84 6.08 -4.00
N GLN A 164 2.89 7.00 -3.91
CA GLN A 164 2.45 7.60 -2.66
C GLN A 164 2.14 6.51 -1.61
N ASN A 165 2.57 6.74 -0.37
CA ASN A 165 2.45 5.84 0.79
C ASN A 165 3.19 4.49 0.71
N PHE A 166 3.61 4.05 -0.48
CA PHE A 166 4.41 2.84 -0.67
C PHE A 166 5.91 3.12 -0.86
N GLY A 167 6.26 4.36 -1.22
CA GLY A 167 7.62 4.70 -1.61
C GLY A 167 8.01 4.08 -2.94
N TRP A 168 9.30 3.79 -3.12
CA TRP A 168 9.76 3.00 -4.27
C TRP A 168 9.26 1.56 -4.16
N LEU A 169 8.42 1.17 -5.12
CA LEU A 169 8.11 -0.23 -5.38
C LEU A 169 9.27 -0.91 -6.10
N ASP A 170 9.23 -2.24 -6.14
CA ASP A 170 10.29 -3.04 -6.77
C ASP A 170 10.29 -2.89 -8.31
N TRP A 171 11.32 -3.43 -8.95
CA TRP A 171 11.47 -3.36 -10.40
C TRP A 171 10.52 -4.31 -11.12
N ALA A 172 9.64 -3.74 -11.96
CA ALA A 172 8.91 -4.46 -12.99
C ALA A 172 9.82 -4.77 -14.17
N LYS A 173 9.44 -5.76 -14.96
CA LYS A 173 10.16 -6.21 -16.16
C LYS A 173 9.16 -6.44 -17.29
N ASN A 174 9.48 -5.99 -18.51
CA ASN A 174 8.81 -6.35 -19.77
C ASN A 174 7.29 -6.55 -19.66
N ASP A 175 6.52 -5.47 -19.77
CA ASP A 175 5.05 -5.45 -19.75
C ASP A 175 4.39 -5.75 -18.39
N ALA A 176 5.15 -6.15 -17.36
CA ALA A 176 4.61 -6.31 -16.00
C ALA A 176 4.18 -4.97 -15.39
N SER A 177 3.05 -4.92 -14.68
CA SER A 177 2.59 -3.71 -14.01
C SER A 177 3.64 -3.16 -13.03
N ALA A 178 3.76 -1.82 -12.95
CA ALA A 178 4.46 -1.11 -11.90
C ALA A 178 3.58 0.00 -11.31
N GLY A 179 3.49 0.12 -9.99
CA GLY A 179 2.66 1.14 -9.33
C GLY A 179 1.50 0.58 -8.51
N THR A 180 0.39 1.31 -8.49
CA THR A 180 -0.81 0.90 -7.74
C THR A 180 -2.07 0.98 -8.58
N GLU A 181 -3.02 0.09 -8.32
CA GLU A 181 -4.35 0.10 -8.95
C GLU A 181 -5.44 -0.08 -7.88
N GLY A 182 -6.53 0.67 -8.01
CA GLY A 182 -7.67 0.62 -7.08
C GLY A 182 -7.43 1.28 -5.71
N PHE A 183 -6.18 1.64 -5.39
CA PHE A 183 -5.85 2.48 -4.25
C PHE A 183 -5.93 3.97 -4.57
N GLY A 184 -5.99 4.38 -5.82
CA GLY A 184 -6.02 5.81 -6.15
C GLY A 184 -4.80 6.60 -5.65
N LEU A 185 -3.63 5.98 -5.57
CA LEU A 185 -2.40 6.61 -5.10
C LEU A 185 -1.60 7.12 -6.30
N ARG A 186 -1.08 8.35 -6.19
CA ARG A 186 -0.31 8.95 -7.27
C ARG A 186 1.07 8.31 -7.38
N LEU A 187 1.61 8.26 -8.60
CA LEU A 187 3.04 8.14 -8.83
C LEU A 187 3.70 9.51 -8.64
N GLU A 188 4.89 9.54 -8.07
CA GLU A 188 5.69 10.77 -7.89
C GLU A 188 6.96 10.74 -8.74
N GLY A 189 7.54 9.56 -8.98
CA GLY A 189 8.78 9.39 -9.74
C GLY A 189 8.89 8.02 -10.40
N ILE A 190 9.78 7.92 -11.39
CA ILE A 190 10.05 6.70 -12.16
C ILE A 190 11.54 6.56 -12.51
N ARG A 191 12.01 5.31 -12.57
CA ARG A 191 13.28 4.92 -13.18
C ARG A 191 13.01 3.84 -14.24
N ILE A 192 13.64 3.96 -15.39
CA ILE A 192 13.55 3.03 -16.52
C ILE A 192 14.97 2.69 -16.97
N MET A 193 15.22 1.41 -17.22
CA MET A 193 16.51 0.92 -17.69
C MET A 193 16.32 -0.16 -18.75
N VAL A 194 16.99 -0.01 -19.88
CA VAL A 194 17.11 -1.05 -20.92
C VAL A 194 18.49 -1.69 -20.80
N VAL A 195 18.51 -3.02 -20.84
CA VAL A 195 19.73 -3.85 -20.71
C VAL A 195 19.70 -5.01 -21.70
N PRO A 196 20.86 -5.62 -22.01
CA PRO A 196 20.91 -6.90 -22.72
C PRO A 196 20.01 -7.97 -22.10
N LYS A 197 19.50 -8.88 -22.93
CA LYS A 197 18.59 -9.94 -22.50
C LYS A 197 19.23 -10.79 -21.40
N GLY A 198 18.49 -10.98 -20.30
CA GLY A 198 18.92 -11.83 -19.19
C GLY A 198 19.80 -11.14 -18.15
N ASP A 199 20.21 -9.89 -18.39
CA ASP A 199 20.91 -9.11 -17.36
C ASP A 199 19.97 -8.87 -16.15
N PRO A 200 20.53 -8.86 -14.92
CA PRO A 200 19.74 -8.76 -13.70
C PRO A 200 19.08 -7.38 -13.56
N ALA A 201 17.95 -7.35 -12.85
CA ALA A 201 17.34 -6.10 -12.40
C ALA A 201 18.31 -5.33 -11.46
N PRO A 202 18.23 -3.99 -11.39
CA PRO A 202 19.04 -3.20 -10.45
C PRO A 202 18.74 -3.45 -8.97
N GLY A 203 17.59 -4.04 -8.65
CA GLY A 203 17.13 -4.28 -7.29
C GLY A 203 16.11 -5.42 -7.23
N ALA A 204 15.37 -5.49 -6.12
CA ALA A 204 14.32 -6.48 -5.93
C ALA A 204 13.22 -6.35 -7.00
N THR A 205 12.51 -7.45 -7.24
CA THR A 205 11.46 -7.58 -8.26
C THR A 205 10.17 -8.20 -7.70
N ASP A 206 10.06 -8.32 -6.37
CA ASP A 206 9.02 -9.12 -5.74
C ASP A 206 7.68 -8.38 -5.70
N ARG A 207 7.71 -7.05 -5.47
CA ARG A 207 6.51 -6.22 -5.36
C ARG A 207 6.57 -4.95 -6.25
N PRO A 208 6.60 -5.10 -7.58
CA PRO A 208 6.58 -3.93 -8.47
C PRO A 208 5.21 -3.27 -8.53
N PHE A 209 4.15 -4.01 -8.20
CA PHE A 209 2.77 -3.58 -8.33
C PHE A 209 1.90 -4.05 -7.16
N VAL A 210 0.91 -3.22 -6.83
CA VAL A 210 -0.06 -3.48 -5.76
C VAL A 210 -1.46 -3.11 -6.26
N THR A 211 -2.42 -4.03 -6.18
CA THR A 211 -3.81 -3.77 -6.60
C THR A 211 -4.80 -4.20 -5.53
N THR A 212 -5.93 -3.50 -5.41
CA THR A 212 -7.04 -3.92 -4.54
C THR A 212 -7.89 -5.04 -5.16
N ASN A 213 -7.69 -5.33 -6.45
CA ASN A 213 -8.44 -6.33 -7.19
C ASN A 213 -7.94 -7.75 -6.88
N THR A 214 -8.23 -8.23 -5.67
CA THR A 214 -7.93 -9.58 -5.20
C THR A 214 -9.25 -10.28 -4.91
N GLN A 215 -9.44 -11.49 -5.44
CA GLN A 215 -10.67 -12.26 -5.25
C GLN A 215 -10.35 -13.72 -5.00
N SER A 216 -11.12 -14.37 -4.13
CA SER A 216 -11.08 -15.82 -4.00
C SER A 216 -12.01 -16.44 -5.03
N THR A 217 -11.50 -17.39 -5.81
CA THR A 217 -12.31 -18.25 -6.68
C THR A 217 -12.11 -19.68 -6.21
N TYR A 218 -13.19 -20.38 -5.89
CA TYR A 218 -13.10 -21.70 -5.24
C TYR A 218 -14.22 -22.64 -5.66
N ARG A 219 -13.95 -23.93 -5.56
CA ARG A 219 -14.95 -24.98 -5.81
C ARG A 219 -14.74 -26.14 -4.86
N THR A 220 -15.80 -26.90 -4.65
CA THR A 220 -15.80 -28.07 -3.78
C THR A 220 -16.23 -29.32 -4.52
N HIS A 221 -15.70 -30.46 -4.08
CA HIS A 221 -16.14 -31.79 -4.50
C HIS A 221 -17.14 -32.33 -3.50
N ILE A 222 -18.36 -32.61 -3.94
CA ILE A 222 -19.45 -33.06 -3.07
C ILE A 222 -19.70 -34.55 -3.28
N GLN A 223 -19.93 -35.27 -2.19
CA GLN A 223 -20.34 -36.68 -2.25
C GLN A 223 -21.47 -36.91 -3.27
N ASN A 224 -21.31 -37.93 -4.12
CA ASN A 224 -22.28 -38.37 -5.13
C ASN A 224 -22.64 -37.34 -6.22
N ILE A 225 -22.06 -36.13 -6.19
CA ILE A 225 -22.26 -35.10 -7.21
C ILE A 225 -20.95 -34.84 -7.96
N GLY A 226 -19.84 -34.80 -7.25
CA GLY A 226 -18.52 -34.47 -7.79
C GLY A 226 -18.20 -32.98 -7.66
N TRP A 227 -17.25 -32.51 -8.48
CA TRP A 227 -16.83 -31.11 -8.53
C TRP A 227 -17.97 -30.19 -8.95
N GLN A 228 -18.21 -29.15 -8.16
CA GLN A 228 -19.10 -28.05 -8.53
C GLN A 228 -18.38 -27.01 -9.42
N GLY A 229 -19.17 -26.11 -10.00
CA GLY A 229 -18.63 -24.93 -10.67
C GLY A 229 -17.88 -24.01 -9.71
N TRP A 230 -16.89 -23.29 -10.24
CA TRP A 230 -16.17 -22.24 -9.52
C TRP A 230 -17.14 -21.17 -9.02
N GLN A 231 -17.03 -20.86 -7.74
CA GLN A 231 -17.74 -19.80 -7.04
C GLN A 231 -16.76 -18.65 -6.79
N LYS A 232 -17.28 -17.43 -6.76
CA LYS A 232 -16.48 -16.23 -6.50
C LYS A 232 -16.56 -15.81 -5.03
N ASN A 233 -15.79 -14.78 -4.70
CA ASN A 233 -15.69 -14.16 -3.38
C ASN A 233 -17.05 -14.06 -2.67
N GLY A 234 -17.23 -14.82 -1.58
CA GLY A 234 -18.43 -14.82 -0.74
C GLY A 234 -19.59 -15.71 -1.21
N GLU A 235 -19.54 -16.24 -2.43
CA GLU A 235 -20.58 -17.15 -2.94
C GLU A 235 -20.45 -18.54 -2.30
N MET A 236 -21.57 -19.17 -1.97
CA MET A 236 -21.54 -20.49 -1.34
C MET A 236 -21.05 -21.57 -2.33
N SER A 237 -20.04 -22.35 -1.95
CA SER A 237 -19.68 -23.60 -2.61
C SER A 237 -20.05 -24.79 -1.73
N GLY A 238 -20.79 -25.75 -2.27
CA GLY A 238 -21.27 -26.92 -1.52
C GLY A 238 -22.79 -27.02 -1.48
N THR A 239 -23.30 -27.67 -0.43
CA THR A 239 -24.73 -27.71 -0.09
C THR A 239 -24.96 -27.31 1.37
N THR A 240 -26.22 -27.11 1.75
CA THR A 240 -26.60 -26.84 3.15
C THR A 240 -27.84 -27.66 3.51
N GLY A 241 -27.75 -28.47 4.56
CA GLY A 241 -28.87 -29.24 5.10
C GLY A 241 -29.30 -30.42 4.22
N GLN A 242 -28.49 -30.79 3.23
CA GLN A 242 -28.83 -31.87 2.28
C GLN A 242 -28.20 -33.21 2.68
N ASN A 243 -27.44 -33.26 3.78
CA ASN A 243 -26.72 -34.43 4.23
C ASN A 243 -25.68 -34.95 3.22
N LEU A 244 -25.11 -34.05 2.41
CA LEU A 244 -24.04 -34.34 1.47
C LEU A 244 -22.74 -33.72 1.98
N ARG A 245 -21.72 -34.55 2.18
CA ARG A 245 -20.40 -34.10 2.65
C ARG A 245 -19.59 -33.46 1.52
N LEU A 246 -18.78 -32.48 1.87
CA LEU A 246 -17.61 -32.10 1.09
C LEU A 246 -16.53 -33.18 1.23
N GLU A 247 -15.83 -33.47 0.13
CA GLU A 247 -14.72 -34.43 0.08
C GLU A 247 -13.39 -33.76 -0.32
N ALA A 248 -13.43 -32.65 -1.06
CA ALA A 248 -12.25 -31.87 -1.44
C ALA A 248 -12.61 -30.42 -1.77
N ILE A 249 -11.59 -29.56 -1.83
CA ILE A 249 -11.68 -28.15 -2.21
C ILE A 249 -10.46 -27.73 -3.04
N GLU A 250 -10.68 -26.81 -3.96
CA GLU A 250 -9.64 -26.05 -4.67
C GLU A 250 -9.95 -24.55 -4.54
N ILE A 251 -8.92 -23.75 -4.28
CA ILE A 251 -8.99 -22.29 -4.12
C ILE A 251 -7.89 -21.69 -4.99
N ILE A 252 -8.22 -20.65 -5.74
CA ILE A 252 -7.29 -19.89 -6.58
C ILE A 252 -7.55 -18.39 -6.41
N ASN A 253 -6.52 -17.59 -6.69
CA ASN A 253 -6.72 -16.21 -7.13
C ASN A 253 -6.52 -16.11 -8.64
N GLU A 254 -7.56 -15.69 -9.37
CA GLU A 254 -7.47 -15.53 -10.83
C GLU A 254 -6.61 -14.31 -11.23
N ASN A 255 -6.43 -13.32 -10.34
CA ASN A 255 -5.61 -12.15 -10.60
C ASN A 255 -4.18 -12.32 -10.10
N LEU A 256 -3.34 -12.96 -10.91
CA LEU A 256 -1.92 -13.16 -10.62
C LEU A 256 -1.14 -11.84 -10.42
N GLU A 257 -1.56 -10.73 -11.03
CA GLU A 257 -0.90 -9.43 -10.84
C GLU A 257 -1.08 -8.88 -9.41
N SER A 258 -2.05 -9.37 -8.65
CA SER A 258 -2.23 -8.97 -7.25
C SER A 258 -1.12 -9.46 -6.33
N ASN A 259 -0.36 -10.50 -6.72
CA ASN A 259 0.67 -11.13 -5.88
C ASN A 259 0.15 -11.50 -4.48
N VAL A 260 -1.09 -11.99 -4.46
CA VAL A 260 -1.75 -12.61 -3.31
C VAL A 260 -2.17 -14.02 -3.73
N GLY A 261 -1.61 -15.04 -3.09
CA GLY A 261 -2.01 -16.43 -3.26
C GLY A 261 -2.72 -16.96 -2.01
N PHE A 262 -3.20 -18.19 -2.09
CA PHE A 262 -3.79 -18.94 -1.01
C PHE A 262 -2.92 -20.14 -0.66
N GLU A 263 -2.80 -20.41 0.63
CA GLU A 263 -2.45 -21.72 1.14
C GLU A 263 -3.61 -22.25 1.97
N TYR A 264 -3.97 -23.51 1.76
CA TYR A 264 -5.06 -24.14 2.48
C TYR A 264 -4.81 -25.61 2.77
N GLN A 265 -5.39 -26.09 3.86
CA GLN A 265 -5.38 -27.50 4.23
C GLN A 265 -6.74 -27.90 4.78
N THR A 266 -7.04 -29.18 4.69
CA THR A 266 -8.31 -29.75 5.15
C THR A 266 -8.06 -30.86 6.17
N HIS A 267 -8.95 -30.96 7.16
CA HIS A 267 -9.02 -32.07 8.08
C HIS A 267 -9.94 -33.14 7.49
N VAL A 268 -9.39 -34.29 7.14
CA VAL A 268 -10.11 -35.38 6.49
C VAL A 268 -10.40 -36.49 7.50
N GLN A 269 -11.62 -37.04 7.44
CA GLN A 269 -12.03 -38.17 8.27
C GLN A 269 -10.98 -39.29 8.30
N ASN A 270 -10.64 -39.76 9.50
CA ASN A 270 -9.65 -40.82 9.78
C ASN A 270 -8.19 -40.49 9.37
N LEU A 271 -7.94 -39.39 8.68
CA LEU A 271 -6.60 -39.00 8.23
C LEU A 271 -6.07 -37.75 8.96
N GLY A 272 -6.98 -36.94 9.53
CA GLY A 272 -6.62 -35.71 10.21
C GLY A 272 -6.29 -34.56 9.25
N TRP A 273 -5.55 -33.57 9.74
CA TRP A 273 -5.03 -32.47 8.93
C TRP A 273 -4.06 -32.98 7.85
N GLN A 274 -4.36 -32.67 6.60
CA GLN A 274 -3.48 -32.95 5.47
C GLN A 274 -2.46 -31.82 5.26
N GLY A 275 -1.46 -32.02 4.40
CA GLY A 275 -0.49 -30.96 4.10
C GLY A 275 -1.12 -29.72 3.47
N TRP A 276 -0.50 -28.55 3.70
CA TRP A 276 -0.85 -27.30 3.01
C TRP A 276 -0.74 -27.47 1.49
N LYS A 277 -1.68 -26.84 0.80
CA LYS A 277 -1.86 -26.81 -0.64
C LYS A 277 -1.84 -25.39 -1.13
N GLU A 278 -1.20 -25.17 -2.26
CA GLU A 278 -1.12 -23.87 -2.93
C GLU A 278 -2.28 -23.70 -3.91
N ASP A 279 -2.37 -22.52 -4.53
CA ASP A 279 -3.40 -22.16 -5.52
C ASP A 279 -3.68 -23.29 -6.53
N GLY A 280 -4.94 -23.74 -6.51
CA GLY A 280 -5.48 -24.70 -7.47
C GLY A 280 -5.12 -26.15 -7.19
N GLU A 281 -4.29 -26.42 -6.17
CA GLU A 281 -4.01 -27.80 -5.76
C GLU A 281 -5.18 -28.39 -4.98
N LEU A 282 -5.48 -29.66 -5.21
CA LEU A 282 -6.54 -30.36 -4.49
C LEU A 282 -6.17 -30.52 -3.01
N SER A 283 -7.03 -30.03 -2.11
CA SER A 283 -7.00 -30.34 -0.68
C SER A 283 -8.20 -31.21 -0.30
N GLY A 284 -7.94 -32.38 0.28
CA GLY A 284 -8.94 -33.39 0.63
C GLY A 284 -8.76 -34.70 -0.16
N THR A 285 -9.85 -35.45 -0.32
CA THR A 285 -9.85 -36.80 -0.88
C THR A 285 -11.05 -37.04 -1.80
N ALA A 286 -11.06 -36.37 -2.96
CA ALA A 286 -12.11 -36.56 -3.96
C ALA A 286 -12.24 -38.03 -4.37
N ASN A 287 -13.47 -38.56 -4.38
CA ASN A 287 -13.81 -39.93 -4.78
C ASN A 287 -13.26 -41.05 -3.88
N GLN A 288 -12.76 -40.74 -2.69
CA GLN A 288 -12.32 -41.75 -1.72
C GLN A 288 -13.36 -42.02 -0.63
N GLY A 289 -14.49 -41.31 -0.65
CA GLY A 289 -15.60 -41.50 0.28
C GLY A 289 -15.38 -40.93 1.68
N LEU A 290 -14.30 -40.18 1.91
CA LEU A 290 -14.00 -39.55 3.19
C LEU A 290 -14.50 -38.10 3.19
N ARG A 291 -15.09 -37.67 4.31
CA ARG A 291 -15.56 -36.29 4.50
C ARG A 291 -14.43 -35.36 4.91
N LEU A 292 -14.58 -34.09 4.54
CA LEU A 292 -13.94 -32.99 5.23
C LEU A 292 -14.66 -32.70 6.55
N GLU A 293 -13.90 -32.44 7.60
CA GLU A 293 -14.38 -32.08 8.94
C GLU A 293 -13.91 -30.68 9.36
N GLY A 294 -12.88 -30.15 8.71
CA GLY A 294 -12.39 -28.81 8.94
C GLY A 294 -11.49 -28.29 7.82
N ILE A 295 -11.24 -26.98 7.83
CA ILE A 295 -10.39 -26.29 6.86
C ILE A 295 -9.64 -25.12 7.51
N LYS A 296 -8.42 -24.86 7.05
CA LYS A 296 -7.62 -23.66 7.37
C LYS A 296 -7.17 -23.03 6.07
N ILE A 297 -7.28 -21.71 5.96
CA ILE A 297 -6.92 -20.94 4.77
C ILE A 297 -6.11 -19.72 5.21
N ARG A 298 -4.96 -19.48 4.59
CA ARG A 298 -4.14 -18.28 4.80
C ARG A 298 -3.69 -17.70 3.46
N LEU A 299 -3.30 -16.43 3.46
CA LEU A 299 -2.78 -15.75 2.29
C LEU A 299 -1.25 -15.87 2.20
N THR A 300 -0.75 -15.90 0.97
CA THR A 300 0.69 -15.89 0.62
C THR A 300 0.96 -14.85 -0.46
N GLY A 301 2.22 -14.63 -0.82
CA GLY A 301 2.62 -13.63 -1.81
C GLY A 301 3.01 -12.27 -1.21
N ALA A 302 3.65 -11.43 -2.02
CA ALA A 302 4.29 -10.19 -1.56
C ALA A 302 3.30 -9.13 -1.05
N ASN A 303 2.02 -9.24 -1.44
CA ASN A 303 0.97 -8.31 -1.04
C ASN A 303 0.00 -8.89 0.01
N ALA A 304 0.22 -10.11 0.51
CA ALA A 304 -0.68 -10.79 1.43
C ALA A 304 -1.00 -9.99 2.69
N ASN A 305 -0.04 -9.21 3.19
CA ASN A 305 -0.18 -8.43 4.42
C ASN A 305 -1.23 -7.30 4.33
N LEU A 306 -1.60 -6.89 3.11
CA LEU A 306 -2.62 -5.87 2.83
C LEU A 306 -4.04 -6.41 2.90
N PHE A 307 -4.21 -7.73 2.94
CA PHE A 307 -5.50 -8.40 2.88
C PHE A 307 -5.71 -9.30 4.08
N ASP A 308 -6.98 -9.65 4.32
CA ASP A 308 -7.40 -10.72 5.19
C ASP A 308 -8.24 -11.71 4.39
N VAL A 309 -8.13 -12.99 4.70
CA VAL A 309 -9.04 -14.03 4.21
C VAL A 309 -9.96 -14.48 5.34
N TYR A 310 -11.25 -14.32 5.11
CA TYR A 310 -12.34 -14.79 5.96
C TYR A 310 -12.98 -16.02 5.34
N TYR A 311 -13.35 -17.00 6.16
CA TYR A 311 -14.10 -18.16 5.71
C TYR A 311 -14.99 -18.72 6.81
N GLU A 312 -16.13 -19.25 6.40
CA GLU A 312 -17.06 -19.97 7.26
C GLU A 312 -17.46 -21.29 6.60
N ALA A 313 -17.76 -22.29 7.41
CA ALA A 313 -18.20 -23.60 6.94
C ALA A 313 -19.57 -23.96 7.51
N TYR A 314 -20.40 -24.57 6.66
CA TYR A 314 -21.65 -25.19 7.08
C TYR A 314 -21.36 -26.60 7.60
N VAL A 315 -21.62 -26.82 8.89
CA VAL A 315 -21.33 -28.07 9.60
C VAL A 315 -22.62 -28.82 9.88
N GLU A 316 -22.59 -30.14 9.69
CA GLU A 316 -23.67 -31.04 10.09
C GLU A 316 -24.16 -30.77 11.52
N GLY A 317 -25.47 -30.55 11.68
CA GLY A 317 -26.12 -30.34 12.98
C GLY A 317 -25.91 -28.96 13.61
N PHE A 318 -24.96 -28.17 13.11
CA PHE A 318 -24.67 -26.81 13.60
C PHE A 318 -25.07 -25.70 12.62
N GLY A 319 -25.12 -26.00 11.33
CA GLY A 319 -25.35 -25.00 10.30
C GLY A 319 -24.08 -24.18 10.01
N TRP A 320 -24.25 -22.93 9.57
CA TRP A 320 -23.13 -22.01 9.37
C TRP A 320 -22.48 -21.69 10.71
N MET A 321 -21.21 -22.07 10.83
CA MET A 321 -20.36 -21.68 11.95
C MET A 321 -19.88 -20.23 11.76
N PRO A 322 -19.49 -19.51 12.83
CA PRO A 322 -18.94 -18.17 12.70
C PRO A 322 -17.75 -18.11 11.73
N TRP A 323 -17.59 -16.97 11.06
CA TRP A 323 -16.41 -16.64 10.27
C TRP A 323 -15.14 -16.76 11.13
N VAL A 324 -14.11 -17.35 10.54
CA VAL A 324 -12.74 -17.37 11.05
C VAL A 324 -11.84 -16.74 10.00
N MET A 325 -10.59 -16.44 10.35
CA MET A 325 -9.67 -15.79 9.41
C MET A 325 -8.23 -16.30 9.48
N ASN A 326 -7.47 -16.05 8.42
CA ASN A 326 -6.00 -16.10 8.40
C ASN A 326 -5.36 -17.33 9.08
N GLY A 327 -5.83 -18.53 8.74
CA GLY A 327 -5.27 -19.81 9.17
C GLY A 327 -5.96 -20.43 10.40
N GLU A 328 -6.96 -19.77 10.97
CA GLU A 328 -7.81 -20.33 12.02
C GLU A 328 -8.65 -21.52 11.51
N SER A 329 -9.06 -22.42 12.41
CA SER A 329 -9.82 -23.60 11.99
C SER A 329 -11.30 -23.28 11.81
N ALA A 330 -11.85 -23.52 10.61
CA ALA A 330 -13.29 -23.62 10.39
C ALA A 330 -13.72 -25.09 10.39
N GLY A 331 -14.86 -25.42 11.01
CA GLY A 331 -15.38 -26.78 11.12
C GLY A 331 -15.24 -27.38 12.52
N THR A 332 -15.17 -28.70 12.60
CA THR A 332 -15.11 -29.43 13.87
C THR A 332 -13.97 -30.43 13.87
N GLU A 333 -12.89 -30.10 14.58
CA GLU A 333 -11.82 -31.04 14.85
C GLU A 333 -12.30 -32.09 15.87
N GLY A 334 -12.16 -33.39 15.56
CA GLY A 334 -12.39 -34.48 16.52
C GLY A 334 -13.83 -34.83 16.87
N LEU A 335 -14.84 -34.05 16.43
CA LEU A 335 -16.26 -34.37 16.63
C LEU A 335 -16.82 -35.30 15.54
N GLY A 336 -16.09 -35.49 14.44
CA GLY A 336 -16.49 -36.40 13.38
C GLY A 336 -17.66 -35.90 12.52
N LEU A 337 -17.93 -34.59 12.50
CA LEU A 337 -19.03 -33.99 11.73
C LEU A 337 -18.54 -33.50 10.38
N ARG A 338 -19.38 -33.67 9.34
CA ARG A 338 -19.02 -33.26 7.97
C ARG A 338 -19.19 -31.76 7.76
N LEU A 339 -18.33 -31.21 6.91
CA LEU A 339 -18.62 -29.97 6.20
C LEU A 339 -19.58 -30.28 5.03
N GLU A 340 -20.57 -29.42 4.80
CA GLU A 340 -21.47 -29.51 3.64
C GLU A 340 -21.28 -28.35 2.66
N GLY A 341 -20.87 -27.18 3.14
CA GLY A 341 -20.66 -25.98 2.32
C GLY A 341 -19.65 -25.03 2.95
N ILE A 342 -19.16 -24.09 2.14
CA ILE A 342 -18.15 -23.10 2.53
C ILE A 342 -18.40 -21.77 1.80
N LYS A 343 -18.09 -20.66 2.47
CA LYS A 343 -17.87 -19.36 1.85
C LYS A 343 -16.47 -18.87 2.19
N ILE A 344 -15.80 -18.23 1.23
CA ILE A 344 -14.47 -17.66 1.38
C ILE A 344 -14.51 -16.24 0.82
N ILE A 345 -13.96 -15.29 1.57
CA ILE A 345 -13.86 -13.88 1.17
C ILE A 345 -12.44 -13.42 1.44
N VAL A 346 -11.78 -12.92 0.41
CA VAL A 346 -10.57 -12.10 0.56
C VAL A 346 -10.95 -10.64 0.36
N GLN A 347 -10.45 -9.78 1.25
CA GLN A 347 -10.71 -8.35 1.21
C GLN A 347 -9.56 -7.58 1.87
N LEU A 348 -9.49 -6.27 1.63
CA LEU A 348 -8.48 -5.43 2.28
C LEU A 348 -8.59 -5.52 3.80
N LYS A 349 -7.44 -5.56 4.45
CA LYS A 349 -7.35 -5.57 5.91
C LYS A 349 -8.05 -4.36 6.51
N GLY A 350 -8.81 -4.59 7.57
CA GLY A 350 -9.58 -3.56 8.28
C GLY A 350 -10.97 -3.28 7.69
N LEU A 351 -11.38 -3.97 6.62
CA LEU A 351 -12.79 -3.98 6.20
C LEU A 351 -13.66 -4.82 7.14
N PRO A 352 -14.96 -4.51 7.29
CA PRO A 352 -15.87 -5.28 8.15
C PRO A 352 -15.90 -6.77 7.77
N ILE A 353 -15.98 -7.64 8.78
CA ILE A 353 -16.17 -9.07 8.56
C ILE A 353 -17.44 -9.30 7.72
N PRO A 354 -17.40 -10.15 6.70
CA PRO A 354 -18.60 -10.45 5.89
C PRO A 354 -19.76 -10.99 6.71
N ASP A 355 -20.99 -10.65 6.34
CA ASP A 355 -22.25 -10.98 7.06
C ASP A 355 -22.32 -10.52 8.54
N ASN A 356 -21.28 -9.86 9.07
CA ASN A 356 -21.29 -9.16 10.35
C ASN A 356 -21.06 -7.67 10.10
N THR A 357 -22.16 -6.92 10.01
CA THR A 357 -22.13 -5.46 10.01
C THR A 357 -21.37 -4.96 11.24
N ALA A 358 -20.08 -4.63 11.10
CA ALA A 358 -19.41 -3.69 11.98
C ALA A 358 -19.41 -3.99 13.52
N ASN A 359 -19.59 -5.24 13.96
CA ASN A 359 -19.81 -5.56 15.39
C ASN A 359 -18.64 -6.22 16.12
N GLU A 360 -17.46 -6.41 15.51
CA GLU A 360 -16.29 -6.69 16.34
C GLU A 360 -15.98 -5.41 17.13
N LEU A 361 -16.24 -5.47 18.43
CA LEU A 361 -16.08 -4.36 19.34
C LEU A 361 -14.63 -3.88 19.33
N GLY A 362 -14.44 -2.62 18.95
CA GLY A 362 -13.13 -1.99 18.83
C GLY A 362 -12.44 -2.16 17.48
N SER A 363 -13.01 -2.88 16.50
CA SER A 363 -12.41 -2.99 15.17
C SER A 363 -12.34 -1.65 14.44
N LEU A 364 -11.37 -1.49 13.53
CA LEU A 364 -11.28 -0.30 12.66
C LEU A 364 -12.55 -0.09 11.85
N ALA A 365 -13.21 -1.17 11.44
CA ALA A 365 -14.47 -1.18 10.71
C ALA A 365 -15.72 -0.89 11.56
N GLN A 366 -15.61 -0.81 12.90
CA GLN A 366 -16.79 -0.66 13.75
C GLN A 366 -17.53 0.65 13.43
N LEU A 367 -18.78 0.52 12.99
CA LEU A 367 -19.67 1.62 12.67
C LEU A 367 -20.35 2.03 13.96
N VAL A 368 -20.14 3.28 14.39
CA VAL A 368 -20.81 3.85 15.55
C VAL A 368 -21.56 5.08 15.09
N ASN A 369 -22.87 5.06 15.23
CA ASN A 369 -23.75 6.16 14.84
C ASN A 369 -25.05 6.09 15.66
N LYS A 370 -26.09 6.82 15.25
CA LYS A 370 -27.37 6.87 15.99
C LYS A 370 -28.09 5.52 16.08
N ASN A 371 -27.76 4.57 15.19
CA ASN A 371 -28.36 3.25 15.12
C ASN A 371 -27.43 2.12 15.59
N HIS A 372 -26.14 2.41 15.76
CA HIS A 372 -25.11 1.43 16.15
C HIS A 372 -24.34 1.95 17.35
N HIS A 373 -24.52 1.31 18.50
CA HIS A 373 -23.92 1.72 19.77
C HIS A 373 -22.90 0.70 20.25
N ILE A 374 -21.97 1.16 21.09
CA ILE A 374 -20.98 0.33 21.77
C ILE A 374 -21.24 0.27 23.29
N PRO A 375 -20.78 -0.78 23.98
CA PRO A 375 -20.96 -0.93 25.42
C PRO A 375 -20.41 0.24 26.22
N ALA A 376 -21.05 0.52 27.36
CA ALA A 376 -20.67 1.64 28.23
C ALA A 376 -19.29 1.47 28.89
N ASP A 377 -18.84 0.23 29.05
CA ASP A 377 -17.58 -0.17 29.64
C ASP A 377 -16.45 -0.37 28.62
N TYR A 378 -16.73 -0.20 27.32
CA TYR A 378 -15.69 -0.30 26.31
C TYR A 378 -14.67 0.84 26.43
N VAL A 379 -13.40 0.44 26.60
CA VAL A 379 -12.21 1.29 26.60
C VAL A 379 -11.14 0.55 25.78
N PRO A 380 -10.56 1.18 24.72
CA PRO A 380 -9.46 0.56 24.00
C PRO A 380 -8.25 0.35 24.92
N ASP A 381 -7.56 -0.78 24.77
CA ASP A 381 -6.40 -1.17 25.58
C ASP A 381 -5.07 -0.58 25.08
N ASP A 382 -5.10 0.09 23.92
CA ASP A 382 -3.95 0.63 23.19
C ASP A 382 -3.97 2.18 23.06
N LEU A 383 -4.67 2.87 23.97
CA LEU A 383 -4.71 4.33 24.00
C LEU A 383 -3.35 4.95 24.36
N VAL A 384 -2.92 5.92 23.56
CA VAL A 384 -1.71 6.73 23.77
C VAL A 384 -2.04 8.22 23.75
N TRP A 385 -1.26 9.02 24.50
CA TRP A 385 -1.34 10.47 24.42
C TRP A 385 -0.80 10.97 23.07
N VAL A 386 -1.54 11.86 22.42
CA VAL A 386 -1.15 12.43 21.13
C VAL A 386 -0.20 13.60 21.36
N ASN A 387 1.05 13.46 20.87
CA ASN A 387 2.08 14.51 21.00
C ASN A 387 2.12 15.40 19.74
N LEU A 388 1.04 16.15 19.51
CA LEU A 388 0.89 17.13 18.43
C LEU A 388 0.39 18.47 18.99
N PRO A 389 0.51 19.59 18.24
CA PRO A 389 -0.13 20.84 18.63
C PRO A 389 -1.62 20.60 18.94
N SER A 390 -2.08 21.04 20.11
CA SER A 390 -3.44 20.76 20.55
C SER A 390 -4.00 21.84 21.46
N THR A 391 -5.33 22.01 21.45
CA THR A 391 -6.04 22.90 22.37
C THR A 391 -6.26 22.27 23.75
N ARG A 392 -6.09 20.95 23.88
CA ARG A 392 -6.21 20.21 25.14
C ARG A 392 -5.53 18.85 25.04
N ASP A 393 -5.07 18.31 26.16
CA ASP A 393 -4.53 16.96 26.19
C ASP A 393 -5.57 15.95 25.68
N THR A 394 -5.12 15.06 24.78
CA THR A 394 -6.02 14.09 24.17
C THR A 394 -5.30 12.79 23.80
N GLN A 395 -6.09 11.74 23.58
CA GLN A 395 -5.60 10.39 23.32
C GLN A 395 -6.21 9.82 22.04
N LEU A 396 -5.51 8.90 21.40
CA LEU A 396 -6.01 8.04 20.34
C LEU A 396 -5.47 6.63 20.54
N ARG A 397 -6.04 5.65 19.85
CA ARG A 397 -5.37 4.35 19.69
C ARG A 397 -4.02 4.53 18.99
N ALA A 398 -3.03 3.71 19.33
CA ALA A 398 -1.64 3.86 18.90
C ALA A 398 -1.47 4.05 17.38
N ASP A 399 -2.07 3.17 16.57
CA ASP A 399 -1.97 3.22 15.10
C ASP A 399 -2.58 4.51 14.53
N ALA A 400 -3.72 4.94 15.06
CA ALA A 400 -4.36 6.19 14.65
C ALA A 400 -3.52 7.41 15.04
N ALA A 401 -2.89 7.40 16.22
CA ALA A 401 -2.00 8.47 16.65
C ALA A 401 -0.77 8.60 15.75
N GLU A 402 -0.15 7.48 15.37
CA GLU A 402 1.00 7.47 14.46
C GLU A 402 0.64 8.07 13.09
N GLN A 403 -0.49 7.66 12.53
CA GLN A 403 -0.93 8.18 11.23
C GLN A 403 -1.38 9.64 11.30
N LEU A 404 -1.95 10.08 12.42
CA LEU A 404 -2.29 11.48 12.63
C LEU A 404 -1.04 12.38 12.63
N ILE A 405 0.07 11.89 13.19
CA ILE A 405 1.35 12.60 13.14
C ILE A 405 1.81 12.75 11.69
N GLN A 406 1.68 11.71 10.87
CA GLN A 406 2.02 11.79 9.44
C GLN A 406 1.12 12.79 8.69
N LEU A 407 -0.18 12.81 8.98
CA LEU A 407 -1.11 13.80 8.42
C LEU A 407 -0.69 15.24 8.77
N PHE A 408 -0.31 15.49 10.03
CA PHE A 408 0.13 16.81 10.48
C PHE A 408 1.46 17.22 9.85
N ASN A 409 2.39 16.27 9.69
CA ASN A 409 3.64 16.50 8.96
C ASN A 409 3.39 16.84 7.49
N GLY A 410 2.45 16.13 6.84
CA GLY A 410 2.02 16.41 5.47
C GLY A 410 1.44 17.83 5.32
N ALA A 411 0.61 18.26 6.26
CA ALA A 411 0.10 19.64 6.29
C ALA A 411 1.24 20.65 6.48
N SER A 412 2.14 20.39 7.43
CA SER A 412 3.27 21.26 7.73
C SER A 412 4.23 21.42 6.55
N ALA A 413 4.45 20.36 5.76
CA ALA A 413 5.23 20.41 4.54
C ALA A 413 4.64 21.37 3.48
N GLN A 414 3.33 21.62 3.53
CA GLN A 414 2.65 22.62 2.71
C GLN A 414 2.51 23.99 3.39
N GLY A 415 3.19 24.21 4.53
CA GLY A 415 3.13 25.45 5.31
C GLY A 415 1.83 25.62 6.12
N LEU A 416 1.05 24.55 6.29
CA LEU A 416 -0.23 24.57 7.01
C LEU A 416 -0.02 24.08 8.45
N THR A 417 -0.76 24.65 9.41
CA THR A 417 -0.65 24.26 10.82
C THR A 417 -2.00 23.79 11.36
N LEU A 418 -2.06 22.50 11.70
CA LEU A 418 -3.22 21.85 12.32
C LEU A 418 -3.07 21.77 13.84
N TYR A 419 -4.20 21.71 14.54
CA TYR A 419 -4.29 21.48 15.98
C TYR A 419 -5.29 20.38 16.29
N CYS A 420 -4.91 19.44 17.16
CA CYS A 420 -5.86 18.49 17.72
C CYS A 420 -6.82 19.23 18.67
N ASN A 421 -8.10 18.89 18.62
CA ASN A 421 -9.10 19.39 19.55
C ASN A 421 -9.65 18.26 20.42
N SER A 422 -10.19 17.18 19.85
CA SER A 422 -10.81 16.09 20.63
C SER A 422 -10.54 14.71 20.04
N GLY A 423 -9.76 13.89 20.73
CA GLY A 423 -9.60 12.46 20.47
C GLY A 423 -10.56 11.60 21.29
N TYR A 424 -10.03 10.57 21.96
CA TYR A 424 -10.77 9.62 22.77
C TYR A 424 -11.64 10.31 23.83
N ARG A 425 -12.88 9.82 23.96
CA ARG A 425 -13.84 10.29 24.94
C ARG A 425 -14.58 9.11 25.54
N SER A 426 -14.44 8.90 26.86
CA SER A 426 -15.11 7.81 27.56
C SER A 426 -16.64 7.93 27.48
N TYR A 427 -17.35 6.81 27.67
CA TYR A 427 -18.81 6.80 27.75
C TYR A 427 -19.34 7.81 28.80
N ALA A 428 -18.74 7.84 29.99
CA ALA A 428 -19.14 8.72 31.08
C ALA A 428 -18.96 10.20 30.72
N THR A 429 -17.85 10.55 30.05
CA THR A 429 -17.63 11.90 29.54
C THR A 429 -18.66 12.27 28.47
N GLN A 430 -18.99 11.35 27.56
CA GLN A 430 -20.04 11.57 26.56
C GLN A 430 -21.42 11.76 27.21
N ALA A 431 -21.72 11.02 28.29
CA ALA A 431 -22.96 11.18 29.06
C ALA A 431 -23.10 12.55 29.70
N ALA A 432 -22.03 13.04 30.33
CA ALA A 432 -22.03 14.39 30.90
C ALA A 432 -22.20 15.47 29.81
N LEU A 433 -21.50 15.33 28.68
CA LEU A 433 -21.60 16.26 27.54
C LEU A 433 -23.01 16.29 26.94
N TYR A 434 -23.60 15.11 26.69
CA TYR A 434 -24.95 15.02 26.14
C TYR A 434 -25.98 15.62 27.10
N GLN A 435 -25.87 15.33 28.40
CA GLN A 435 -26.75 15.89 29.42
C GLN A 435 -26.67 17.43 29.46
N TRP A 436 -25.47 17.99 29.39
CA TRP A 436 -25.28 19.44 29.32
C TRP A 436 -25.93 20.05 28.06
N ASN A 437 -25.80 19.40 26.90
CA ASN A 437 -26.47 19.84 25.67
C ASN A 437 -28.01 19.76 25.78
N VAL A 438 -28.55 18.74 26.44
CA VAL A 438 -30.00 18.63 26.69
C VAL A 438 -30.48 19.77 27.59
N GLU A 439 -29.71 20.15 28.61
CA GLU A 439 -30.04 21.28 29.49
C GLU A 439 -30.02 22.62 28.74
N MET A 440 -29.08 22.79 27.81
CA MET A 440 -28.91 24.03 27.05
C MET A 440 -29.90 24.18 25.89
N TYR A 441 -30.14 23.11 25.13
CA TYR A 441 -30.85 23.16 23.84
C TYR A 441 -32.13 22.31 23.81
N GLY A 442 -32.44 21.60 24.89
CA GLY A 442 -33.47 20.57 24.89
C GLY A 442 -33.04 19.32 24.11
N VAL A 443 -33.79 18.22 24.27
CA VAL A 443 -33.46 16.93 23.64
C VAL A 443 -33.36 17.05 22.12
N ALA A 444 -34.32 17.71 21.46
CA ALA A 444 -34.32 17.84 20.00
C ALA A 444 -33.10 18.62 19.46
N GLY A 445 -32.62 19.64 20.19
CA GLY A 445 -31.41 20.37 19.83
C GLY A 445 -30.14 19.56 20.08
N ALA A 446 -30.08 18.87 21.22
CA ALA A 446 -28.94 18.01 21.57
C ALA A 446 -28.72 16.87 20.56
N GLU A 447 -29.80 16.23 20.08
CA GLU A 447 -29.74 15.17 19.06
C GLU A 447 -29.18 15.62 17.70
N LEU A 448 -29.14 16.93 17.42
CA LEU A 448 -28.58 17.47 16.17
C LEU A 448 -27.07 17.68 16.24
N VAL A 449 -26.54 17.97 17.44
CA VAL A 449 -25.15 18.45 17.64
C VAL A 449 -24.32 17.55 18.55
N SER A 450 -24.92 16.51 19.15
CA SER A 450 -24.23 15.62 20.08
C SER A 450 -24.72 14.19 19.95
N ALA A 451 -23.77 13.27 19.80
CA ALA A 451 -24.03 11.85 19.95
C ALA A 451 -24.56 11.51 21.35
N ARG A 452 -25.43 10.50 21.44
CA ARG A 452 -25.75 9.86 22.73
C ARG A 452 -24.54 9.07 23.24
N PRO A 453 -24.45 8.80 24.56
CA PRO A 453 -23.44 7.90 25.12
C PRO A 453 -23.49 6.53 24.46
N GLY A 454 -22.33 5.98 24.08
CA GLY A 454 -22.24 4.73 23.31
C GLY A 454 -22.46 4.91 21.80
N MET A 455 -22.90 6.07 21.33
CA MET A 455 -23.12 6.37 19.90
C MET A 455 -22.11 7.37 19.34
N SER A 456 -21.00 7.59 20.05
CA SER A 456 -19.91 8.49 19.62
C SER A 456 -18.69 7.70 19.20
N GLU A 457 -18.18 7.96 17.98
CA GLU A 457 -16.94 7.35 17.49
C GLU A 457 -15.70 7.73 18.33
N HIS A 458 -15.74 8.84 19.08
CA HIS A 458 -14.68 9.18 20.02
C HIS A 458 -14.46 8.11 21.10
N GLN A 459 -15.47 7.33 21.46
CA GLN A 459 -15.30 6.25 22.43
C GLN A 459 -14.46 5.09 21.86
N LEU A 460 -14.32 4.98 20.54
CA LEU A 460 -13.41 4.02 19.91
C LEU A 460 -11.93 4.42 20.02
N GLY A 461 -11.63 5.69 20.33
CA GLY A 461 -10.26 6.22 20.21
C GLY A 461 -9.75 6.26 18.77
N LEU A 462 -10.66 6.19 17.79
CA LEU A 462 -10.39 6.22 16.34
C LEU A 462 -10.87 7.52 15.68
N ALA A 463 -11.52 8.41 16.44
CA ALA A 463 -11.98 9.71 15.97
C ALA A 463 -11.15 10.86 16.56
N MET A 464 -10.80 11.82 15.72
CA MET A 464 -10.10 13.04 16.11
C MET A 464 -10.79 14.25 15.49
N ASP A 465 -11.25 15.18 16.33
CA ASP A 465 -11.59 16.53 15.91
C ASP A 465 -10.31 17.34 15.78
N VAL A 466 -10.11 18.01 14.64
CA VAL A 466 -8.97 18.89 14.36
C VAL A 466 -9.42 20.29 13.95
N THR A 467 -8.55 21.27 14.16
CA THR A 467 -8.86 22.69 13.91
C THR A 467 -7.59 23.44 13.48
N SER A 468 -7.70 24.75 13.27
CA SER A 468 -6.56 25.64 13.01
C SER A 468 -6.76 27.00 13.65
N ALA A 469 -5.68 27.77 13.76
CA ALA A 469 -5.75 29.16 14.23
C ALA A 469 -6.60 30.06 13.31
N THR A 470 -6.76 29.68 12.03
CA THR A 470 -7.57 30.40 11.04
C THR A 470 -9.06 30.47 11.41
N VAL A 471 -9.53 29.54 12.25
CA VAL A 471 -10.90 29.50 12.77
C VAL A 471 -10.93 29.64 14.30
N ASP A 472 -9.95 30.37 14.86
CA ASP A 472 -9.84 30.60 16.32
C ASP A 472 -9.85 29.31 17.15
N PHE A 473 -9.37 28.20 16.56
CA PHE A 473 -9.37 26.86 17.13
C PHE A 473 -10.77 26.24 17.39
N ASP A 474 -11.82 26.83 16.82
CA ASP A 474 -13.19 26.33 16.93
C ASP A 474 -13.44 25.14 15.98
N LEU A 475 -14.51 24.39 16.29
CA LEU A 475 -15.03 23.29 15.47
C LEU A 475 -16.26 23.79 14.71
N VAL A 476 -16.04 24.39 13.54
CA VAL A 476 -17.06 25.10 12.76
C VAL A 476 -17.01 24.73 11.28
N GLU A 477 -18.15 24.79 10.59
CA GLU A 477 -18.25 24.41 9.17
C GLU A 477 -17.31 25.24 8.28
N SER A 478 -17.04 26.50 8.65
CA SER A 478 -16.12 27.38 7.92
C SER A 478 -14.68 26.85 7.92
N PHE A 479 -14.30 25.95 8.81
CA PHE A 479 -13.02 25.25 8.77
C PHE A 479 -12.80 24.55 7.43
N GLY A 480 -13.84 23.93 6.85
CA GLY A 480 -13.76 23.24 5.56
C GLY A 480 -13.43 24.15 4.37
N ALA A 481 -13.61 25.47 4.52
CA ALA A 481 -13.26 26.45 3.50
C ALA A 481 -11.81 26.98 3.64
N THR A 482 -11.14 26.75 4.77
CA THR A 482 -9.74 27.14 5.00
C THR A 482 -8.77 26.27 4.21
N ALA A 483 -7.51 26.71 4.06
CA ALA A 483 -6.49 25.89 3.43
C ALA A 483 -6.23 24.59 4.21
N GLU A 484 -6.29 24.64 5.54
CA GLU A 484 -6.16 23.48 6.42
C GLU A 484 -7.31 22.47 6.24
N GLY A 485 -8.55 22.96 6.22
CA GLY A 485 -9.72 22.10 6.02
C GLY A 485 -9.79 21.50 4.61
N GLN A 486 -9.37 22.25 3.59
CA GLN A 486 -9.24 21.73 2.22
C GLN A 486 -8.14 20.68 2.13
N PHE A 487 -6.99 20.90 2.77
CA PHE A 487 -5.92 19.90 2.85
C PHE A 487 -6.43 18.61 3.50
N ILE A 488 -7.17 18.70 4.60
CA ILE A 488 -7.77 17.53 5.24
C ILE A 488 -8.74 16.82 4.31
N ARG A 489 -9.68 17.56 3.69
CA ARG A 489 -10.65 16.99 2.77
C ARG A 489 -9.95 16.20 1.66
N ASP A 490 -8.86 16.75 1.13
CA ASP A 490 -8.19 16.21 -0.05
C ASP A 490 -7.12 15.16 0.27
N HIS A 491 -6.54 15.18 1.49
CA HIS A 491 -5.37 14.36 1.84
C HIS A 491 -5.53 13.48 3.08
N ALA A 492 -6.57 13.63 3.91
CA ALA A 492 -6.72 12.82 5.13
C ALA A 492 -6.71 11.30 4.86
N HIS A 493 -7.29 10.89 3.72
CA HIS A 493 -7.40 9.50 3.31
C HIS A 493 -6.03 8.85 3.04
N GLU A 494 -5.07 9.66 2.60
CA GLU A 494 -3.68 9.25 2.37
C GLU A 494 -3.01 8.77 3.68
N TYR A 495 -3.52 9.21 4.82
CA TYR A 495 -3.05 8.84 6.16
C TYR A 495 -4.08 7.97 6.90
N GLY A 496 -5.04 7.37 6.19
CA GLY A 496 -5.99 6.44 6.78
C GLY A 496 -7.17 7.09 7.50
N PHE A 497 -7.39 8.40 7.32
CA PHE A 497 -8.53 9.12 7.88
C PHE A 497 -9.56 9.51 6.81
N ILE A 498 -10.84 9.49 7.14
CA ILE A 498 -11.88 10.13 6.32
C ILE A 498 -12.45 11.34 7.06
N VAL A 499 -12.93 12.33 6.30
CA VAL A 499 -13.89 13.31 6.84
C VAL A 499 -15.21 12.57 7.03
N ARG A 500 -15.54 12.27 8.29
CA ARG A 500 -16.57 11.29 8.64
C ARG A 500 -17.98 11.71 8.26
N TYR A 501 -18.25 13.02 8.33
CA TYR A 501 -19.54 13.63 8.07
C TYR A 501 -19.43 14.68 6.95
N PRO A 502 -19.45 14.25 5.68
CA PRO A 502 -19.30 15.14 4.53
C PRO A 502 -20.57 15.96 4.23
N GLN A 503 -20.39 17.06 3.50
CA GLN A 503 -21.48 17.98 3.13
C GLN A 503 -22.56 17.26 2.30
N GLY A 504 -23.83 17.50 2.63
CA GLY A 504 -24.98 16.96 1.88
C GLY A 504 -25.32 15.49 2.18
N LYS A 505 -24.67 14.85 3.17
CA LYS A 505 -24.89 13.44 3.54
C LYS A 505 -25.59 13.23 4.89
N THR A 506 -26.16 14.28 5.48
CA THR A 506 -26.83 14.24 6.78
C THR A 506 -28.00 13.24 6.85
N ASN A 507 -28.70 13.02 5.73
CA ASN A 507 -29.78 12.03 5.63
C ASN A 507 -29.30 10.58 5.74
N ILE A 508 -27.99 10.33 5.58
CA ILE A 508 -27.36 9.02 5.68
C ILE A 508 -26.63 8.89 7.01
N THR A 509 -25.75 9.84 7.34
CA THR A 509 -24.92 9.75 8.56
C THR A 509 -25.68 10.12 9.83
N GLY A 510 -26.75 10.91 9.70
CA GLY A 510 -27.49 11.49 10.82
C GLY A 510 -26.83 12.73 11.45
N TYR A 511 -25.70 13.21 10.91
CA TYR A 511 -24.95 14.36 11.42
C TYR A 511 -24.83 15.47 10.36
N ALA A 512 -24.72 16.72 10.82
CA ALA A 512 -24.44 17.86 9.96
C ALA A 512 -23.05 17.74 9.30
N TYR A 513 -22.69 18.67 8.43
CA TYR A 513 -21.34 18.70 7.85
C TYR A 513 -20.32 19.03 8.94
N GLU A 514 -19.34 18.15 9.15
CA GLU A 514 -18.28 18.35 10.15
C GLU A 514 -16.90 18.19 9.51
N PRO A 515 -16.37 19.24 8.83
CA PRO A 515 -15.05 19.18 8.18
C PRO A 515 -13.88 18.90 9.13
N TRP A 516 -14.09 19.07 10.43
CA TRP A 516 -13.09 18.85 11.47
C TRP A 516 -13.04 17.40 11.98
N HIS A 517 -14.11 16.61 11.79
CA HIS A 517 -14.24 15.29 12.43
C HIS A 517 -13.64 14.19 11.56
N LEU A 518 -12.49 13.67 11.98
CA LEU A 518 -11.75 12.64 11.27
C LEU A 518 -11.96 11.27 11.89
N ARG A 519 -12.23 10.27 11.05
CA ARG A 519 -12.34 8.86 11.46
C ARG A 519 -11.22 8.03 10.84
N TYR A 520 -10.41 7.38 11.68
CA TYR A 520 -9.37 6.46 11.26
C TYR A 520 -9.95 5.09 10.87
N LEU A 521 -9.53 4.59 9.70
CA LEU A 521 -9.90 3.28 9.14
C LEU A 521 -8.69 2.52 8.57
N GLY A 522 -7.49 3.10 8.65
CA GLY A 522 -6.31 2.66 7.91
C GLY A 522 -6.31 3.13 6.46
N VAL A 523 -5.10 3.29 5.90
CA VAL A 523 -4.88 3.88 4.56
C VAL A 523 -5.72 3.19 3.46
N PRO A 524 -5.72 1.86 3.32
CA PRO A 524 -6.44 1.20 2.23
C PRO A 524 -7.95 1.52 2.23
N VAL A 525 -8.59 1.40 3.40
CA VAL A 525 -10.04 1.57 3.54
C VAL A 525 -10.45 3.03 3.42
N ALA A 526 -9.75 3.94 4.11
CA ALA A 526 -10.04 5.36 4.02
C ALA A 526 -9.92 5.88 2.58
N THR A 527 -8.91 5.41 1.87
CA THR A 527 -8.69 5.77 0.46
C THR A 527 -9.75 5.20 -0.46
N ALA A 528 -10.18 3.95 -0.25
CA ALA A 528 -11.28 3.36 -1.01
C ALA A 528 -12.60 4.13 -0.82
N ILE A 529 -12.90 4.53 0.43
CA ILE A 529 -14.07 5.36 0.73
C ILE A 529 -13.96 6.72 0.04
N TYR A 530 -12.82 7.40 0.17
CA TYR A 530 -12.58 8.70 -0.46
C TYR A 530 -12.78 8.66 -1.98
N ASN A 531 -12.13 7.72 -2.68
CA ASN A 531 -12.24 7.59 -4.14
C ASN A 531 -13.67 7.25 -4.60
N SER A 532 -14.45 6.55 -3.77
CA SER A 532 -15.83 6.19 -4.10
C SER A 532 -16.83 7.35 -3.97
N GLY A 533 -16.46 8.43 -3.26
CA GLY A 533 -17.38 9.54 -2.93
C GLY A 533 -18.52 9.16 -1.97
N LYS A 534 -18.43 7.98 -1.35
CA LYS A 534 -19.42 7.46 -0.39
C LYS A 534 -19.08 7.84 1.05
N THR A 535 -20.10 7.85 1.89
CA THR A 535 -19.95 7.78 3.35
C THR A 535 -19.49 6.39 3.79
N MET A 536 -19.02 6.25 5.03
CA MET A 536 -18.70 4.95 5.62
C MET A 536 -19.92 4.01 5.61
N GLU A 537 -21.10 4.54 5.94
CA GLU A 537 -22.39 3.84 5.85
C GLU A 537 -22.68 3.29 4.44
N GLU A 538 -22.64 4.15 3.41
CA GLU A 538 -22.86 3.75 2.02
C GLU A 538 -21.80 2.79 1.49
N PHE A 539 -20.57 2.91 1.95
CA PHE A 539 -19.47 2.05 1.55
C PHE A 539 -19.62 0.64 2.16
N TYR A 540 -20.09 0.54 3.41
CA TYR A 540 -20.38 -0.73 4.05
C TYR A 540 -21.76 -1.30 3.70
N GLY A 541 -22.62 -0.52 3.05
CA GLY A 541 -23.99 -0.94 2.72
C GLY A 541 -24.93 -0.97 3.92
N ILE A 542 -24.66 -0.14 4.93
CA ILE A 542 -25.39 -0.08 6.21
C ILE A 542 -25.92 1.36 6.40
N TYR A 543 -27.15 1.66 5.96
CA TYR A 543 -27.79 2.97 6.14
C TYR A 543 -29.32 2.89 6.26
#